data_AF-A0A7T1AYT8-F1
#
_entry.id   AF-A0A7T1AYT8-F1
#
_cell.length_a   1.000
_cell.length_b   1.000
_cell.length_c   1.000
_cell.angle_alpha   90.00
_cell.angle_beta   90.00
_cell.angle_gamma   90.00
#
_symmetry.space_group_name_H-M   'P 1'
#
loop_
_entity.id
_entity.type
_entity.pdbx_description
1 polymer ?
#
loop_
_entity_poly.entity_id
_entity_poly.type
_entity_poly.pdbx_seq_one_letter_code
_entity_poly.pdbx_strand_id
1 'polypeptide(L)' 'MMKIIDLNLDDYIWFIEPGTSISYPATVTNLVYNDDKPYAEVLVGQHEVRIDDSYDIAIGERKNAKHTW' A
#
# COMPACT_ATOMS: atom_id res chain seq x y z
N MET A 1 1.94 4.99 10.82
CA MET A 1 1.68 4.65 9.41
C MET A 1 1.38 3.18 9.35
N MET A 2 0.48 2.80 8.45
CA MET A 2 0.12 1.40 8.24
C MET A 2 1.28 0.65 7.59
N LYS A 3 1.49 -0.61 7.97
CA LYS A 3 2.54 -1.48 7.42
C LYS A 3 1.95 -2.65 6.65
N ILE A 4 2.78 -3.34 5.86
CA ILE A 4 2.39 -4.56 5.14
C ILE A 4 1.86 -5.63 6.10
N ILE A 5 2.44 -5.75 7.30
CA ILE A 5 2.01 -6.73 8.31
C ILE A 5 0.60 -6.46 8.86
N ASP A 6 0.07 -5.25 8.65
CA ASP A 6 -1.27 -4.86 9.09
C ASP A 6 -2.34 -5.14 8.01
N LEU A 7 -1.93 -5.58 6.81
CA LEU A 7 -2.82 -5.83 5.67
C LEU A 7 -3.34 -7.27 5.65
N ASN A 8 -4.54 -7.44 5.07
CA ASN A 8 -5.13 -8.73 4.73
C ASN A 8 -5.29 -8.89 3.22
N LEU A 9 -5.42 -10.14 2.77
CA LEU A 9 -5.84 -10.42 1.40
C LEU A 9 -7.20 -9.79 1.13
N ASP A 10 -7.41 -9.33 -0.10
CA ASP A 10 -8.61 -8.63 -0.59
C ASP A 10 -8.87 -7.27 0.05
N ASP A 11 -7.98 -6.75 0.92
CA ASP A 11 -8.10 -5.39 1.42
C ASP A 11 -8.05 -4.38 0.27
N TYR A 12 -9.02 -3.47 0.26
CA TYR A 12 -8.99 -2.30 -0.61
C TYR A 12 -8.24 -1.15 0.08
N ILE A 13 -7.13 -0.73 -0.52
CA ILE A 13 -6.20 0.24 0.05
C ILE A 13 -5.97 1.43 -0.87
N TRP A 14 -5.43 2.48 -0.28
CA TRP A 14 -4.77 3.57 -0.97
C TRP A 14 -3.32 3.67 -0.51
N PHE A 15 -2.40 3.81 -1.46
CA PHE A 15 -0.98 3.98 -1.15
C PHE A 15 -0.37 5.16 -1.92
N ILE A 16 0.71 5.71 -1.37
CA ILE A 16 1.49 6.81 -1.98
C ILE A 16 2.94 6.34 -2.11
N GLU A 17 3.49 6.48 -3.32
CA GLU A 17 4.90 6.17 -3.58
C GLU A 17 5.84 7.17 -2.87
N PRO A 18 6.97 6.70 -2.31
CA PRO A 18 7.96 7.57 -1.67
C PRO A 18 8.35 8.76 -2.54
N GLY A 19 8.34 9.96 -1.95
CA GLY A 19 8.71 11.19 -2.66
C GLY A 19 7.65 11.75 -3.61
N THR A 20 6.48 11.11 -3.71
CA THR A 20 5.36 11.59 -4.52
C THR A 20 4.20 12.08 -3.65
N SER A 21 3.23 12.73 -4.29
CA SER A 21 1.96 13.14 -3.65
C SER A 21 0.73 12.49 -4.29
N ILE A 22 0.94 11.50 -5.17
CA ILE A 22 -0.12 10.83 -5.92
C ILE A 22 -0.50 9.58 -5.14
N SER A 23 -1.79 9.43 -4.84
CA SER A 23 -2.33 8.21 -4.24
C SER A 23 -3.00 7.33 -5.28
N TYR A 24 -2.77 6.03 -5.16
CA TYR A 24 -3.32 5.00 -6.05
C TYR A 24 -4.24 4.08 -5.26
N PRO A 25 -5.46 3.80 -5.75
CA PRO A 25 -6.32 2.77 -5.19
C PRO A 25 -5.84 1.39 -5.66
N ALA A 26 -5.89 0.40 -4.77
CA ALA A 26 -5.54 -0.97 -5.12
C ALA A 26 -6.23 -2.01 -4.25
N THR A 27 -6.30 -3.24 -4.74
CA THR A 27 -6.72 -4.40 -3.95
C THR A 27 -5.51 -5.28 -3.68
N VAL A 28 -5.33 -5.73 -2.43
CA VAL A 28 -4.26 -6.65 -2.05
C VAL A 28 -4.54 -8.04 -2.62
N THR A 29 -3.64 -8.54 -3.47
CA THR A 29 -3.78 -9.86 -4.11
C THR A 29 -2.84 -10.90 -3.52
N ASN A 30 -1.73 -10.48 -2.90
CA ASN A 30 -0.78 -11.38 -2.26
C ASN A 30 -0.03 -10.68 -1.13
N LEU A 31 0.36 -11.44 -0.11
CA LEU A 31 1.10 -10.98 1.06
C LEU A 31 2.26 -11.90 1.36
N VAL A 32 3.47 -11.33 1.41
CA VAL A 32 4.70 -12.08 1.68
C VAL A 32 5.40 -11.46 2.87
N TYR A 33 5.35 -12.17 3.99
CA TYR A 33 5.98 -11.79 5.25
C TYR A 33 7.33 -12.51 5.38
N ASN A 34 8.36 -12.01 4.69
CA ASN A 34 9.74 -12.40 4.96
C ASN A 34 10.27 -11.55 6.12
N ASP A 35 10.97 -12.17 7.08
CA ASP A 35 11.42 -11.55 8.34
C ASP A 35 12.18 -10.21 8.14
N ASP A 36 12.89 -10.04 7.03
CA ASP A 36 13.67 -8.82 6.76
C ASP A 36 12.95 -7.79 5.88
N LYS A 37 12.03 -8.22 5.00
CA LYS A 37 11.44 -7.37 3.94
C LYS A 37 10.03 -7.85 3.56
N PRO A 38 9.02 -7.54 4.39
CA PRO A 38 7.64 -7.83 4.03
C PRO A 38 7.21 -6.98 2.82
N TYR A 39 6.40 -7.57 1.94
CA TYR A 39 5.81 -6.86 0.80
C TYR A 39 4.42 -7.40 0.47
N ALA A 40 3.63 -6.56 -0.20
CA ALA A 40 2.35 -6.95 -0.80
C ALA A 40 2.41 -6.83 -2.33
N GLU A 41 1.72 -7.72 -3.02
CA GLU A 41 1.33 -7.51 -4.42
C GLU A 41 -0.10 -6.99 -4.43
N VAL A 42 -0.32 -5.93 -5.22
CA VAL A 42 -1.59 -5.22 -5.26
C VAL A 42 -2.00 -4.95 -6.70
N LEU A 43 -3.30 -4.96 -6.96
CA LEU A 43 -3.86 -4.71 -8.27
C LEU A 43 -4.33 -3.25 -8.36
N VAL A 44 -3.66 -2.45 -9.21
CA VAL A 44 -4.06 -1.08 -9.56
C VAL A 44 -4.74 -1.14 -10.94
N GLY A 45 -6.07 -1.15 -10.96
CA GLY A 45 -6.83 -1.36 -12.19
C GLY A 45 -6.59 -2.76 -12.76
N GLN A 46 -5.78 -2.88 -13.81
CA GLN A 46 -5.38 -4.17 -14.43
C GLN A 46 -3.89 -4.47 -14.28
N HIS A 47 -3.15 -3.66 -13.53
CA HIS A 47 -1.70 -3.80 -13.35
C HIS A 47 -1.38 -4.28 -11.95
N GLU A 48 -0.52 -5.29 -11.86
CA GLU A 48 0.04 -5.76 -10.61
C GLU A 48 1.25 -4.91 -10.22
N VAL A 49 1.28 -4.45 -8.97
CA VAL A 49 2.31 -3.60 -8.41
C VAL A 49 2.77 -4.20 -7.08
N ARG A 50 4.07 -4.12 -6.80
CA ARG A 50 4.64 -4.53 -5.52
C ARG A 50 4.86 -3.32 -4.63
N ILE A 51 4.36 -3.36 -3.41
CA ILE A 51 4.54 -2.31 -2.40
C ILE A 51 5.13 -2.88 -1.10
N ASP A 52 5.85 -2.04 -0.37
CA ASP A 52 6.46 -2.37 0.93
C ASP A 52 6.23 -1.25 1.95
N ASP A 53 6.81 -1.38 3.15
CA ASP A 53 6.68 -0.42 4.25
C ASP A 53 7.26 0.97 3.97
N SER A 54 7.93 1.20 2.83
CA SER A 54 8.35 2.55 2.41
C SER A 54 7.18 3.38 1.87
N TYR A 55 6.12 2.72 1.39
CA TYR A 55 4.92 3.36 0.89
C TYR A 55 4.04 3.78 2.06
N ASP A 56 3.36 4.91 1.91
CA ASP A 56 2.43 5.35 2.93
C ASP A 56 1.01 4.88 2.59
N ILE A 57 0.49 3.95 3.39
CA ILE A 57 -0.69 3.10 3.10
C ILE A 57 -1.87 3.46 4.02
N ALA A 58 -3.11 3.33 3.53
CA ALA A 58 -4.34 3.35 4.32
C ALA A 58 -5.42 2.40 3.75
N ILE A 59 -6.22 1.79 4.62
CA ILE A 59 -7.40 0.99 4.24
C ILE A 59 -8.59 1.91 3.92
N GLY A 60 -9.31 1.58 2.85
CA GLY A 60 -10.65 2.07 2.55
C GLY A 60 -10.75 3.53 2.09
N GLU A 61 -10.18 4.46 2.84
CA GLU A 61 -10.28 5.88 2.57
C GLU A 61 -9.17 6.37 1.66
N ARG A 62 -9.52 7.26 0.71
CA ARG A 62 -8.52 7.89 -0.15
C ARG A 62 -7.54 8.68 0.70
N LYS A 63 -6.30 8.22 0.69
CA LYS A 63 -5.23 8.89 1.38
C LYS A 63 -4.85 10.19 0.68
N ASN A 64 -4.98 11.30 1.40
CA ASN A 64 -4.49 12.61 0.95
C ASN A 64 -3.03 12.75 1.38
N ALA A 65 -2.14 13.11 0.45
CA ALA A 65 -0.71 13.29 0.71
C ALA A 65 -0.35 14.47 1.63
N LYS A 66 -1.33 15.12 2.29
CA LYS A 66 -1.05 16.27 3.17
C LYS A 66 -0.44 15.79 4.48
N HIS A 67 0.87 15.54 4.46
CA HIS A 67 1.67 15.46 5.67
C HIS A 67 1.84 16.88 6.22
N THR A 68 1.16 17.18 7.31
CA THR A 68 1.44 18.35 8.17
C THR A 68 2.71 18.07 8.98
N TRP A 69 3.63 19.04 8.94
CA TRP A 69 4.88 19.09 9.69
C TRP A 69 4.65 19.19 11.21
#